data_AF-A0A2W7PFU3-F1
#
_entry.id   AF-A0A2W7PFU3-F1
#
_cell.length_a   1.000
_cell.length_b   1.000
_cell.length_c   1.000
_cell.angle_alpha   90.00
_cell.angle_beta   90.00
_cell.angle_gamma   90.00
#
_symmetry.space_group_name_H-M   'P 1'
#
loop_
_entity.id
_entity.type
_entity.pdbx_description
1 polymer ?
#
loop_
_entity_poly.entity_id
_entity_poly.type
_entity_poly.pdbx_seq_one_letter_code
_entity_poly.pdbx_strand_id
1 'polypeptide(L)'
;MVALGPRARFLIEPHRLGEAFGKGSPIERFINEGGKVLLLGAGLDALTVLHYAEAIAEIPGKRRVTYEMPMRGADGQTVWEAVEDFDSNGILDCFAIEGQPDGVETIARAYVPLGRHTEGQVGCAHCYLFDARDIVAFGVSYLEQHYFAPSAKSGR
;
A
#
# COMPACT_ATOMS: atom_id res chain seq x y z
N MET A 1 11.66 -3.72 -4.95
CA MET A 1 12.04 -2.65 -4.00
C MET A 1 13.54 -2.46 -4.01
N VAL A 2 14.05 -1.26 -3.71
CA VAL A 2 15.48 -0.98 -3.53
C VAL A 2 15.70 -0.39 -2.14
N ALA A 3 16.78 -0.78 -1.47
CA ALA A 3 17.14 -0.23 -0.16
C ALA A 3 18.65 -0.04 -0.07
N LEU A 4 19.06 1.02 0.64
CA LEU A 4 20.45 1.36 0.89
C LEU A 4 20.66 1.65 2.37
N GLY A 5 21.72 1.08 2.95
CA GLY A 5 22.10 1.28 4.35
C GLY A 5 22.13 -0.01 5.17
N PRO A 6 22.42 0.07 6.48
CA PRO A 6 22.72 -1.09 7.34
C PRO A 6 21.61 -2.15 7.40
N ARG A 7 20.37 -1.74 7.11
CA ARG A 7 19.21 -2.63 7.15
C ARG A 7 18.63 -2.97 5.79
N ALA A 8 19.34 -2.66 4.70
CA ALA A 8 18.85 -2.86 3.34
C ALA A 8 18.35 -4.30 3.13
N ARG A 9 19.18 -5.29 3.49
CA ARG A 9 18.83 -6.71 3.36
C ARG A 9 17.58 -7.10 4.14
N PHE A 10 17.47 -6.66 5.39
CA PHE A 10 16.29 -6.92 6.22
C PHE A 10 15.03 -6.35 5.58
N LEU A 11 15.09 -5.15 4.99
CA LEU A 11 13.94 -4.55 4.34
C LEU A 11 13.53 -5.32 3.08
N ILE A 12 14.46 -5.70 2.21
CA ILE A 12 14.10 -6.27 0.89
C ILE A 12 13.91 -7.79 0.87
N GLU A 13 14.43 -8.54 1.85
CA GLU A 13 14.35 -10.01 1.89
C GLU A 13 13.55 -10.50 3.11
N PRO A 14 12.58 -11.43 2.93
CA PRO A 14 12.08 -11.96 1.65
C PRO A 14 11.10 -11.00 0.95
N HIS A 15 10.90 -11.17 -0.36
CA HIS A 15 9.78 -10.57 -1.07
C HIS A 15 9.21 -11.60 -2.03
N ARG A 16 8.17 -12.34 -1.58
CA ARG A 16 7.59 -13.47 -2.33
C ARG A 16 6.48 -12.98 -3.25
N LEU A 17 6.18 -13.78 -4.27
CA LEU A 17 4.96 -13.61 -5.06
C LEU A 17 3.73 -13.78 -4.14
N GLY A 18 2.75 -12.89 -4.28
CA GLY A 18 1.53 -12.85 -3.47
C GLY A 18 1.67 -12.04 -2.17
N GLU A 19 2.88 -11.50 -1.94
CA GLU A 19 3.22 -10.61 -0.84
C GLU A 19 3.70 -9.25 -1.40
N ALA A 20 3.06 -8.72 -2.45
CA ALA A 20 3.55 -7.54 -3.15
C ALA A 20 3.70 -6.32 -2.21
N PHE A 21 2.59 -5.92 -1.58
CA PHE A 21 2.54 -4.76 -0.69
C PHE A 21 1.92 -5.05 0.68
N GLY A 22 1.32 -6.23 0.87
CA GLY A 22 0.64 -6.63 2.10
C GLY A 22 1.56 -7.24 3.17
N LYS A 23 1.00 -8.15 3.97
CA LYS A 23 1.74 -8.92 4.99
C LYS A 23 2.90 -9.70 4.34
N GLY A 24 4.05 -9.76 4.99
CA GLY A 24 5.27 -10.37 4.46
C GLY A 24 6.11 -9.47 3.54
N SER A 25 5.54 -8.37 3.04
CA SER A 25 6.23 -7.49 2.08
C SER A 25 7.34 -6.62 2.72
N PRO A 26 8.25 -6.06 1.90
CA PRO A 26 9.15 -5.00 2.34
C PRO A 26 8.44 -3.77 2.93
N ILE A 27 7.21 -3.47 2.49
CA ILE A 27 6.42 -2.34 3.00
C ILE A 27 6.04 -2.57 4.46
N GLU A 28 5.60 -3.79 4.80
CA GLU A 28 5.31 -4.16 6.19
C GLU A 28 6.52 -3.92 7.10
N ARG A 29 7.70 -4.40 6.68
CA ARG A 29 8.94 -4.21 7.45
C ARG A 29 9.34 -2.74 7.53
N PHE A 30 9.16 -1.96 6.46
CA PHE A 30 9.39 -0.53 6.48
C PHE A 30 8.50 0.20 7.49
N ILE A 31 7.20 -0.12 7.53
CA ILE A 31 6.24 0.41 8.51
C ILE A 31 6.64 -0.01 9.93
N ASN A 32 6.91 -1.30 10.15
CA ASN A 32 7.29 -1.86 11.44
C ASN A 32 8.58 -1.30 12.01
N GLU A 33 9.32 -0.54 11.21
CA GLU A 33 10.60 0.04 11.60
C GLU A 33 10.57 1.57 11.69
N GLY A 34 9.38 2.16 11.71
CA GLY A 34 9.20 3.60 11.85
C GLY A 34 9.61 4.37 10.60
N GLY A 35 9.39 3.77 9.43
CA GLY A 35 9.62 4.40 8.14
C GLY A 35 8.88 5.74 8.00
N LYS A 36 9.45 6.63 7.20
CA LYS A 36 8.81 7.89 6.79
C LYS A 36 8.76 7.97 5.27
N VAL A 37 7.63 8.39 4.73
CA VAL A 37 7.44 8.52 3.29
C VAL A 37 7.63 9.98 2.90
N LEU A 38 8.59 10.23 2.01
CA LEU A 38 8.90 11.55 1.48
C LEU A 38 8.39 11.65 0.04
N LEU A 39 7.47 12.57 -0.21
CA LEU A 39 7.06 12.94 -1.58
C LEU A 39 7.83 14.20 -1.99
N LEU A 40 8.69 14.07 -3.01
CA LEU A 40 9.44 15.18 -3.59
C LEU A 40 8.74 15.70 -4.85
N GLY A 41 7.75 16.58 -4.68
CA GLY A 41 6.95 17.10 -5.80
C GLY A 41 5.99 16.10 -6.44
N ALA A 42 5.92 14.88 -5.91
CA ALA A 42 4.96 13.86 -6.32
C ALA A 42 3.56 14.15 -5.74
N GLY A 43 2.53 13.68 -6.46
CA GLY A 43 1.14 13.71 -5.98
C GLY A 43 0.88 12.73 -4.83
N LEU A 44 -0.26 12.89 -4.16
CA LEU A 44 -0.65 12.06 -3.02
C LEU A 44 -1.01 10.62 -3.42
N ASP A 45 -1.34 10.40 -4.69
CA ASP A 45 -1.51 9.09 -5.33
C ASP A 45 -0.20 8.26 -5.31
N ALA A 46 0.96 8.90 -5.16
CA ALA A 46 2.25 8.20 -5.12
C ALA A 46 2.59 7.56 -3.75
N LEU A 47 1.66 7.54 -2.79
CA LEU A 47 1.86 6.96 -1.46
C LEU A 47 1.71 5.44 -1.45
N THR A 48 2.63 4.72 -2.10
CA THR A 48 2.64 3.25 -2.22
C THR A 48 2.45 2.51 -0.88
N VAL A 49 2.86 3.12 0.24
CA VAL A 49 2.66 2.54 1.59
C VAL A 49 1.18 2.26 1.90
N LEU A 50 0.25 3.02 1.32
CA LEU A 50 -1.18 2.87 1.54
C LEU A 50 -1.77 1.60 0.91
N HIS A 51 -1.10 0.98 -0.07
CA HIS A 51 -1.49 -0.37 -0.53
C HIS A 51 -1.36 -1.42 0.59
N TYR A 52 -0.49 -1.21 1.59
CA TYR A 52 -0.47 -2.08 2.76
C TYR A 52 -1.76 -1.92 3.58
N ALA A 53 -2.27 -0.69 3.74
CA ALA A 53 -3.54 -0.44 4.41
C ALA A 53 -4.71 -1.11 3.67
N GLU A 54 -4.77 -0.99 2.34
CA GLU A 54 -5.73 -1.69 1.49
C GLU A 54 -5.68 -3.22 1.68
N ALA A 55 -4.48 -3.78 1.72
CA ALA A 55 -4.27 -5.22 1.88
C ALA A 55 -4.77 -5.72 3.25
N ILE A 56 -4.51 -4.98 4.34
CA ILE A 56 -4.82 -5.44 5.70
C ILE A 56 -6.20 -5.02 6.22
N ALA A 57 -6.84 -4.01 5.63
CA ALA A 57 -8.15 -3.55 6.05
C ALA A 57 -9.20 -4.67 5.96
N GLU A 58 -10.02 -4.81 7.00
CA GLU A 58 -11.06 -5.82 7.11
C GLU A 58 -12.37 -5.38 6.44
N ILE A 59 -12.31 -5.16 5.12
CA ILE A 59 -13.48 -4.79 4.29
C ILE A 59 -13.85 -5.91 3.31
N PRO A 60 -15.15 -6.11 3.02
CA PRO A 60 -15.59 -7.07 2.02
C PRO A 60 -15.32 -6.55 0.59
N GLY A 61 -15.39 -7.45 -0.40
CA GLY A 61 -15.37 -7.06 -1.81
C GLY A 61 -14.02 -6.59 -2.35
N LYS A 62 -12.92 -6.83 -1.62
CA LYS A 62 -11.57 -6.49 -2.09
C LYS A 62 -11.26 -7.19 -3.41
N ARG A 63 -10.88 -6.40 -4.41
CA ARG A 63 -10.49 -6.86 -5.74
C ARG A 63 -9.15 -7.60 -5.68
N ARG A 64 -9.04 -8.64 -6.50
CA ARG A 64 -7.85 -9.47 -6.64
C ARG A 64 -7.53 -9.63 -8.12
N VAL A 65 -6.25 -9.79 -8.42
CA VAL A 65 -5.74 -9.98 -9.78
C VAL A 65 -4.85 -11.21 -9.83
N THR A 66 -4.89 -11.91 -10.95
CA THR A 66 -4.01 -13.05 -11.23
C THR A 66 -3.09 -12.70 -12.38
N TYR A 67 -1.80 -12.94 -12.19
CA TYR A 67 -0.77 -12.71 -13.20
C TYR A 67 0.37 -13.72 -13.03
N GLU A 68 1.28 -13.77 -14.00
CA GLU A 68 2.47 -14.64 -13.95
C GLU A 68 3.73 -13.79 -13.91
N MET A 69 4.73 -14.26 -13.15
CA MET A 69 6.05 -13.64 -13.09
C MET A 69 7.14 -14.65 -13.44
N PRO A 70 8.14 -14.26 -14.27
CA PRO A 70 9.30 -15.10 -14.55
C PRO A 70 10.26 -15.07 -13.35
N MET A 71 10.31 -16.18 -12.61
CA MET A 71 11.17 -16.37 -11.44
C MET A 71 12.42 -17.17 -11.81
N ARG A 72 13.51 -16.97 -11.07
CA ARG A 72 14.74 -17.73 -11.25
C ARG A 72 14.69 -19.03 -10.44
N GLY A 73 14.64 -20.17 -11.12
CA GLY A 73 14.67 -21.51 -10.54
C GLY A 73 16.02 -21.84 -9.88
N ALA A 74 16.06 -22.97 -9.15
CA ALA A 74 17.21 -23.39 -8.33
C ALA A 74 18.51 -23.65 -9.14
N ASP A 75 18.33 -24.06 -10.38
CA ASP A 75 19.29 -24.35 -11.45
C ASP A 75 19.49 -23.18 -12.43
N GLY A 76 18.81 -22.06 -12.18
CA GLY A 76 19.02 -20.81 -12.89
C GLY A 76 18.15 -20.61 -14.13
N GLN A 77 17.28 -21.55 -14.53
CA GLN A 77 16.29 -21.26 -15.58
C GLN A 77 15.19 -20.31 -15.10
N THR A 78 14.45 -19.78 -16.08
CA THR A 78 13.18 -19.12 -15.85
C THR A 78 12.09 -20.14 -15.54
N VAL A 79 11.41 -19.95 -14.42
CA VAL A 79 10.19 -20.64 -14.01
C VAL A 79 9.08 -19.60 -14.00
N TRP A 80 8.03 -19.79 -14.78
CA TRP A 80 6.85 -18.92 -14.73
C TRP A 80 5.96 -19.36 -13.57
N GLU A 81 5.72 -18.45 -12.64
CA GLU A 81 4.89 -18.70 -11.47
C GLU A 81 3.65 -17.82 -11.53
N ALA A 82 2.48 -18.46 -11.52
CA ALA A 82 1.20 -17.78 -11.39
C ALA A 82 0.96 -17.37 -9.94
N VAL A 83 0.43 -16.17 -9.76
CA VAL A 83 0.20 -15.56 -8.45
C VAL A 83 -1.12 -14.80 -8.46
N GLU A 84 -1.79 -14.83 -7.32
CA GLU A 84 -2.95 -13.99 -7.04
C GLU A 84 -2.61 -13.00 -5.92
N ASP A 85 -2.84 -11.71 -6.15
CA ASP A 85 -2.61 -10.64 -5.16
C ASP A 85 -3.78 -9.64 -5.16
N PHE A 86 -3.77 -8.67 -4.25
CA PHE A 86 -4.71 -7.56 -4.27
C PHE A 86 -4.50 -6.67 -5.49
N ASP A 87 -5.59 -6.12 -6.02
CA ASP A 87 -5.53 -5.18 -7.14
C ASP A 87 -4.96 -3.83 -6.67
N SER A 88 -3.73 -3.52 -7.09
CA SER A 88 -3.07 -2.25 -6.75
C SER A 88 -3.54 -1.07 -7.61
N ASN A 89 -4.45 -1.27 -8.58
CA ASN A 89 -5.05 -0.20 -9.37
C ASN A 89 -6.48 0.12 -8.91
N GLY A 90 -6.80 -0.22 -7.66
CA GLY A 90 -8.09 0.01 -7.05
C GLY A 90 -8.54 -1.20 -6.24
N ILE A 91 -8.48 -1.09 -4.91
CA ILE A 91 -8.83 -2.20 -4.01
C ILE A 91 -10.32 -2.56 -4.03
N LEU A 92 -11.18 -1.63 -4.43
CA LEU A 92 -12.64 -1.81 -4.61
C LEU A 92 -13.06 -1.26 -5.98
N ASP A 93 -14.21 -1.69 -6.49
CA ASP A 93 -14.69 -1.28 -7.82
C ASP A 93 -14.85 0.24 -7.95
N CYS A 94 -15.24 0.93 -6.87
CA CYS A 94 -15.32 2.39 -6.87
C CYS A 94 -13.96 3.10 -6.96
N PHE A 95 -12.86 2.41 -6.64
CA PHE A 95 -11.49 2.92 -6.74
C PHE A 95 -10.77 2.46 -8.02
N ALA A 96 -11.41 1.63 -8.84
CA ALA A 96 -10.82 1.07 -10.07
C ALA A 96 -11.35 1.76 -11.34
N ILE A 97 -11.87 2.99 -11.21
CA ILE A 97 -12.42 3.75 -12.33
C ILE A 97 -11.32 4.65 -12.91
N GLU A 98 -10.97 4.43 -14.17
CA GLU A 98 -9.92 5.19 -14.85
C GLU A 98 -10.19 6.71 -14.82
N GLY A 99 -9.16 7.48 -14.46
CA GLY A 99 -9.23 8.95 -14.35
C GLY A 99 -9.95 9.45 -13.09
N GLN A 100 -10.40 8.57 -12.19
CA GLN A 100 -10.87 8.94 -10.85
C GLN A 100 -9.78 8.63 -9.81
N PRO A 101 -9.81 9.30 -8.64
CA PRO A 101 -8.91 8.97 -7.53
C PRO A 101 -9.08 7.52 -7.07
N ASP A 102 -7.96 6.84 -6.87
CA ASP A 102 -7.94 5.50 -6.30
C ASP A 102 -8.06 5.53 -4.76
N GLY A 103 -7.93 4.37 -4.13
CA GLY A 103 -7.97 4.25 -2.67
C GLY A 103 -6.83 5.01 -1.99
N VAL A 104 -5.63 4.95 -2.57
CA VAL A 104 -4.42 5.63 -2.07
C VAL A 104 -4.63 7.14 -2.04
N GLU A 105 -4.98 7.74 -3.18
CA GLU A 105 -5.20 9.17 -3.30
C GLU A 105 -6.36 9.63 -2.41
N THR A 106 -7.46 8.87 -2.36
CA THR A 106 -8.63 9.19 -1.53
C THR A 106 -8.27 9.24 -0.04
N ILE A 107 -7.57 8.21 0.47
CA ILE A 107 -7.13 8.15 1.86
C ILE A 107 -6.16 9.29 2.16
N ALA A 108 -5.18 9.52 1.29
CA ALA A 108 -4.18 10.57 1.49
C ALA A 108 -4.81 11.97 1.54
N ARG A 109 -5.78 12.25 0.66
CA ARG A 109 -6.54 13.51 0.66
C ARG A 109 -7.39 13.68 1.92
N ALA A 110 -7.90 12.60 2.49
CA ALA A 110 -8.61 12.63 3.78
C ALA A 110 -7.66 12.80 4.97
N TYR A 111 -6.43 12.31 4.87
CA TYR A 111 -5.40 12.42 5.92
C TYR A 111 -4.81 13.83 6.03
N VAL A 112 -4.49 14.49 4.90
CA VAL A 112 -3.78 15.78 4.88
C VAL A 112 -4.44 16.87 5.75
N PRO A 113 -5.78 17.07 5.74
CA PRO A 113 -6.43 18.06 6.60
C PRO A 113 -6.22 17.85 8.11
N LEU A 114 -5.77 16.68 8.55
CA LEU A 114 -5.45 16.41 9.96
C LEU A 114 -4.16 17.11 10.42
N GLY A 115 -3.31 17.57 9.50
CA GLY A 115 -2.08 18.32 9.81
C GLY A 115 -1.03 17.53 10.61
N ARG A 116 -1.02 16.19 10.48
CA ARG A 116 -0.10 15.30 11.22
C ARG A 116 1.22 15.05 10.49
N HIS A 117 1.26 15.30 9.18
CA HIS A 117 2.48 15.26 8.37
C HIS A 117 3.24 16.58 8.43
N THR A 118 4.44 16.60 7.86
CA THR A 118 5.20 17.83 7.62
C THR A 118 5.14 18.19 6.15
N GLU A 119 4.95 19.48 5.85
CA GLU A 119 5.04 20.03 4.49
C GLU A 119 6.15 21.07 4.39
N GLY A 120 6.71 21.23 3.21
CA GLY A 120 7.72 22.25 2.95
C GLY A 120 8.20 22.29 1.51
N GLN A 121 9.23 23.08 1.26
CA GLN A 121 9.92 23.12 -0.03
C GLN A 121 11.26 22.40 0.03
N VAL A 122 11.54 21.58 -0.99
CA VAL A 122 12.87 21.04 -1.26
C VAL A 122 13.23 21.43 -2.69
N GLY A 123 14.21 22.32 -2.83
CA GLY A 123 14.43 23.04 -4.10
C GLY A 123 13.17 23.83 -4.48
N CYS A 124 12.67 23.61 -5.69
CA CYS A 124 11.43 24.25 -6.17
C CYS A 124 10.18 23.38 -5.99
N ALA A 125 10.28 22.19 -5.38
CA ALA A 125 9.18 21.26 -5.23
C ALA A 125 8.46 21.45 -3.89
N HIS A 126 7.13 21.46 -3.92
CA HIS A 126 6.31 21.29 -2.72
C HIS A 126 6.34 19.81 -2.30
N CYS A 127 6.66 19.56 -1.03
CA CYS A 127 6.99 18.23 -0.54
C CYS A 127 6.21 17.90 0.73
N TYR A 128 6.01 16.60 0.93
CA TYR A 128 5.34 16.04 2.10
C TYR A 128 6.22 15.00 2.77
N LEU A 129 6.21 14.95 4.10
CA LEU A 129 6.82 13.90 4.91
C LEU A 129 5.79 13.29 5.85
N PHE A 130 5.45 12.03 5.62
CA PHE A 130 4.48 11.27 6.39
C PHE A 130 5.17 10.26 7.31
N ASP A 131 4.65 10.06 8.51
CA ASP A 131 4.96 8.89 9.32
C ASP A 131 4.20 7.68 8.74
N ALA A 132 4.93 6.62 8.37
CA ALA A 132 4.34 5.48 7.67
C ALA A 132 3.34 4.71 8.55
N ARG A 133 3.58 4.61 9.86
CA ARG A 133 2.66 3.90 10.76
C ARG A 133 1.38 4.70 10.95
N ASP A 134 1.48 6.01 11.15
CA ASP A 134 0.31 6.87 11.37
C ASP A 134 -0.60 6.91 10.14
N ILE A 135 -0.05 7.14 8.94
CA ILE A 135 -0.88 7.22 7.72
C ILE A 135 -1.49 5.86 7.33
N VAL A 136 -0.77 4.75 7.56
CA VAL A 136 -1.32 3.41 7.34
C VAL A 136 -2.42 3.09 8.34
N ALA A 137 -2.23 3.36 9.63
CA ALA A 137 -3.26 3.15 10.64
C ALA A 137 -4.51 3.98 10.37
N PHE A 138 -4.33 5.22 9.90
CA PHE A 138 -5.42 6.04 9.41
C PHE A 138 -6.10 5.41 8.18
N GLY A 139 -5.34 4.95 7.18
CA GLY A 139 -5.89 4.34 5.97
C GLY A 139 -6.73 3.10 6.25
N VAL A 140 -6.27 2.22 7.15
CA VAL A 140 -7.04 1.06 7.60
C VAL A 140 -8.35 1.50 8.24
N SER A 141 -8.26 2.43 9.21
CA SER A 141 -9.43 2.95 9.91
C SER A 141 -10.42 3.63 8.96
N TYR A 142 -9.92 4.38 7.98
CA TYR A 142 -10.71 5.07 6.98
C TYR A 142 -11.48 4.06 6.12
N LEU A 143 -10.80 3.05 5.58
CA LEU A 143 -11.42 2.02 4.76
C LEU A 143 -12.49 1.26 5.54
N GLU A 144 -12.18 0.84 6.77
CA GLU A 144 -13.14 0.12 7.61
C GLU A 144 -14.34 0.99 7.99
N GLN A 145 -14.16 2.28 8.30
CA GLN A 145 -15.30 3.14 8.63
C GLN A 145 -16.26 3.39 7.45
N HIS A 146 -15.73 3.45 6.23
CA HIS A 146 -16.53 3.82 5.04
C HIS A 146 -17.03 2.61 4.24
N TYR A 147 -16.34 1.47 4.33
CA TYR A 147 -16.59 0.32 3.47
C TYR A 147 -16.77 -0.99 4.25
N PHE A 148 -16.79 -0.97 5.59
CA PHE A 148 -17.23 -2.12 6.37
C PHE A 148 -18.74 -2.33 6.21
N ALA A 149 -19.14 -3.55 5.86
CA ALA A 149 -20.55 -3.94 5.94
C ALA A 149 -20.81 -4.51 7.34
N PRO A 150 -21.74 -3.96 8.15
CA PRO A 150 -22.18 -4.66 9.35
C PRO A 150 -22.74 -6.02 8.90
N SER A 151 -22.19 -7.11 9.42
CA SER A 151 -22.70 -8.45 9.14
C SER A 151 -24.20 -8.45 9.39
N ALA A 152 -24.99 -8.75 8.35
CA ALA A 152 -26.42 -8.95 8.51
C ALA A 152 -26.60 -10.04 9.58
N LYS A 153 -27.08 -9.66 10.76
CA LYS A 153 -27.50 -10.62 11.77
C LYS A 153 -28.56 -11.49 11.09
N SER A 154 -28.25 -12.77 10.87
CA SER A 154 -29.25 -13.75 10.47
C SER A 154 -30.31 -13.77 11.57
N GLY A 155 -31.47 -13.20 11.27
CA GLY A 155 -32.64 -13.28 12.14
C GLY A 155 -32.97 -14.75 12.40
N ARG A 156 -33.18 -15.06 13.67
CA ARG A 156 -33.98 -16.23 14.07
C ARG A 156 -35.44 -15.96 13.81
#